data_AF-A0A7C5MIA0-F1
#
_entry.id   AF-A0A7C5MIA0-F1
#
_cell.length_a   1.000
_cell.length_b   1.000
_cell.length_c   1.000
_cell.angle_alpha   90.00
_cell.angle_beta   90.00
_cell.angle_gamma   90.00
#
_symmetry.space_group_name_H-M   'P 1'
#
loop_
_entity.id
_entity.type
_entity.pdbx_description
1 polymer ?
#
loop_
_entity_poly.entity_id
_entity_poly.type
_entity_poly.pdbx_seq_one_letter_code
_entity_poly.pdbx_strand_id
1 'polypeptide(L)'
;MIKRTVLLSLCLLLFVTFAAFWPSLQNGFTNWDDDVHVTRNPLIRELSARSVTAMFTSTYSELYQPLVLLSFALEYRLFALQPFFYHATN
;
A
#
# COMPACT_ATOMS: atom_id res chain seq x y z
N MET A 1 -37.12 -1.82 -3.66
CA MET A 1 -36.50 -2.83 -4.55
C MET A 1 -35.57 -2.11 -5.53
N ILE A 2 -34.28 -2.45 -5.57
CA ILE A 2 -33.33 -1.84 -6.51
C ILE A 2 -33.64 -2.37 -7.91
N LYS A 3 -33.72 -1.49 -8.91
CA LYS A 3 -34.00 -1.89 -10.30
C LYS A 3 -32.78 -2.59 -10.89
N ARG A 4 -33.00 -3.66 -11.65
CA ARG A 4 -31.92 -4.40 -12.35
C ARG A 4 -31.04 -3.48 -13.21
N THR A 5 -31.61 -2.47 -13.87
CA THR A 5 -30.84 -1.48 -14.64
C THR A 5 -29.84 -0.71 -13.78
N VAL A 6 -30.21 -0.35 -12.55
CA VAL A 6 -29.31 0.36 -11.62
C VAL A 6 -28.14 -0.54 -11.22
N LEU A 7 -28.40 -1.82 -10.95
CA LEU A 7 -27.34 -2.78 -10.64
C LEU A 7 -26.39 -2.96 -11.82
N LEU A 8 -26.92 -3.09 -13.04
CA LEU A 8 -26.09 -3.22 -14.26
C LEU A 8 -25.24 -1.97 -14.51
N SER A 9 -25.83 -0.78 -14.37
CA SER A 9 -25.10 0.48 -14.50
C SER A 9 -24.00 0.62 -13.44
N LEU A 10 -24.27 0.21 -12.19
CA LEU A 10 -23.26 0.20 -11.12
C LEU A 10 -22.12 -0.78 -11.43
N CYS A 11 -22.44 -2.01 -11.84
CA CYS A 11 -21.42 -3.00 -12.22
C CYS A 11 -20.55 -2.50 -13.37
N LEU A 12 -21.16 -1.89 -14.41
CA LEU A 12 -20.41 -1.32 -15.53
C LEU A 12 -19.50 -0.19 -15.07
N LEU A 13 -19.98 0.71 -14.22
CA LEU A 13 -19.19 1.83 -13.72
C LEU A 13 -18.00 1.35 -12.88
N LEU A 14 -18.21 0.37 -11.99
CA LEU A 14 -17.13 -0.23 -11.20
C LEU A 14 -16.11 -0.93 -12.10
N PHE A 15 -16.57 -1.66 -13.12
CA PHE A 15 -15.69 -2.35 -14.07
C PHE A 15 -14.83 -1.37 -14.87
N VAL A 16 -15.45 -0.33 -15.45
CA VAL A 16 -14.71 0.69 -16.23
C VAL A 16 -13.71 1.43 -15.35
N THR A 17 -14.10 1.76 -14.11
CA THR A 17 -13.20 2.40 -13.14
C THR A 17 -12.01 1.48 -12.83
N PHE A 18 -12.26 0.22 -12.51
CA PHE A 18 -11.21 -0.75 -12.22
C PHE A 18 -10.27 -0.94 -13.42
N ALA A 19 -10.82 -1.11 -14.63
CA ALA A 19 -10.04 -1.28 -15.85
C ALA A 19 -9.16 -0.06 -16.18
N ALA A 20 -9.66 1.15 -15.92
CA ALA A 20 -8.91 2.38 -16.14
C ALA A 20 -7.72 2.52 -15.18
N PHE A 21 -7.85 2.06 -13.94
CA PHE A 21 -6.78 2.13 -12.93
C PHE A 21 -5.88 0.88 -12.89
N TRP A 22 -6.27 -0.25 -13.48
CA TRP A 22 -5.49 -1.49 -13.48
C TRP A 22 -4.00 -1.32 -13.87
N PRO A 23 -3.65 -0.52 -14.90
CA PRO A 23 -2.23 -0.32 -15.25
C PRO A 23 -1.39 0.30 -14.11
N SER A 24 -1.99 1.05 -13.18
CA SER A 24 -1.23 1.67 -12.09
C SER A 24 -0.61 0.66 -11.13
N LEU A 25 -1.18 -0.55 -11.03
CA LEU A 25 -0.62 -1.64 -10.24
C LEU A 25 0.69 -2.19 -10.83
N GLN A 26 0.96 -1.93 -12.12
CA GLN A 26 2.15 -2.43 -12.81
C GLN A 26 3.29 -1.41 -12.84
N ASN A 27 3.06 -0.21 -12.28
CA ASN A 27 4.10 0.80 -12.15
C ASN A 27 5.18 0.32 -11.16
N GLY A 28 6.39 0.85 -11.33
CA GLY A 28 7.49 0.64 -10.40
C GLY A 28 7.54 1.71 -9.32
N PHE A 29 8.36 1.49 -8.29
CA PHE A 29 8.73 2.53 -7.34
C PHE A 29 9.45 3.69 -8.05
N THR A 30 9.22 4.88 -7.54
CA THR A 30 9.79 6.14 -8.00
C THR A 30 10.87 6.64 -7.02
N ASN A 31 11.56 7.72 -7.37
CA ASN A 31 12.62 8.32 -6.55
C ASN A 31 12.17 9.60 -5.83
N TRP A 32 10.87 9.80 -5.65
CA TRP A 32 10.34 10.96 -4.92
C TRP A 32 10.28 10.63 -3.43
N ASP A 33 9.40 9.70 -3.04
CA ASP A 33 9.18 9.33 -1.63
C ASP A 33 9.30 7.82 -1.38
N ASP A 34 9.21 6.99 -2.42
CA ASP A 34 9.24 5.52 -2.25
C ASP A 34 10.59 5.04 -1.71
N ASP A 35 11.68 5.76 -1.99
CA ASP A 35 12.99 5.41 -1.44
C ASP A 35 13.05 5.64 0.06
N VAL A 36 12.61 6.80 0.54
CA VAL A 36 12.55 7.12 1.97
C VAL A 36 11.61 6.18 2.69
N HIS A 37 10.39 5.98 2.19
CA HIS A 37 9.32 5.32 2.94
C HIS A 37 9.24 3.80 2.76
N VAL A 38 9.70 3.26 1.62
CA VAL A 38 9.54 1.84 1.27
C VAL A 38 10.88 1.17 0.95
N THR A 39 11.61 1.61 -0.08
CA THR A 39 12.75 0.84 -0.61
C THR A 39 14.06 1.03 0.17
N ARG A 40 14.17 2.03 1.06
CA ARG A 40 15.30 2.21 1.98
C ARG A 40 14.90 2.34 3.46
N ASN A 41 13.61 2.23 3.77
CA ASN A 41 13.15 2.34 5.15
C ASN A 41 13.60 1.14 6.00
N PRO A 42 14.46 1.33 7.02
CA PRO A 42 14.96 0.23 7.83
C PRO A 42 13.90 -0.33 8.78
N LEU A 43 12.90 0.46 9.18
CA LEU A 43 11.88 0.04 10.14
C LEU A 43 10.99 -1.08 9.59
N ILE A 44 10.80 -1.13 8.27
CA ILE A 44 9.92 -2.10 7.62
C ILE A 44 10.64 -3.38 7.18
N ARG A 45 11.97 -3.47 7.37
CA ARG A 45 12.78 -4.60 6.90
C ARG A 45 12.62 -5.85 7.76
N GLU A 46 12.12 -5.68 8.97
CA GLU A 46 11.82 -6.78 9.89
C GLU A 46 10.48 -6.56 10.59
N LEU A 47 9.78 -7.66 10.84
CA LEU A 47 8.57 -7.68 11.64
C LEU A 47 8.86 -8.43 12.95
N SER A 48 9.34 -7.68 13.94
CA SER A 48 9.73 -8.16 15.26
C SER A 48 9.03 -7.32 16.33
N ALA A 49 8.92 -7.83 17.56
CA ALA A 49 8.37 -7.03 18.67
C ALA A 49 9.13 -5.70 18.82
N ARG A 50 10.46 -5.72 18.60
CA ARG A 50 11.31 -4.53 18.64
C ARG A 50 10.96 -3.54 17.53
N SER A 51 10.86 -3.98 16.28
CA SER A 51 10.54 -3.08 15.17
C SER A 51 9.12 -2.53 15.28
N VAL A 52 8.15 -3.35 15.70
CA VAL A 52 6.79 -2.92 15.96
C VAL A 52 6.75 -1.88 17.08
N THR A 53 7.43 -2.09 18.21
CA THR A 53 7.51 -1.05 19.25
C THR A 53 8.11 0.24 18.68
N ALA A 54 9.21 0.17 17.93
CA ALA A 54 9.83 1.34 17.34
C ALA A 54 8.87 2.12 16.41
N MET A 55 8.08 1.43 15.58
CA MET A 55 7.06 2.06 14.73
C MET A 55 6.03 2.86 15.53
N PHE A 56 5.65 2.38 16.72
CA PHE A 56 4.62 2.99 17.59
C PHE A 56 5.16 3.97 18.62
N THR A 57 6.48 4.12 18.76
CA THR A 57 7.08 5.02 19.76
C THR A 57 8.06 6.03 19.16
N SER A 58 8.27 6.02 17.85
CA SER A 58 9.18 6.96 17.16
C SER A 58 8.52 7.55 15.92
N THR A 59 9.11 8.63 15.43
CA THR A 59 8.79 9.18 14.11
C THR A 59 9.81 8.69 13.09
N TYR A 60 9.40 8.56 11.83
CA TYR A 60 10.30 8.25 10.72
C TYR A 60 10.08 9.26 9.60
N SER A 61 11.16 9.86 9.11
CA SER A 61 11.10 11.00 8.17
C SER A 61 10.18 12.12 8.67
N GLU A 62 10.35 12.51 9.95
CA GLU A 62 9.57 13.56 10.62
C GLU A 62 8.06 13.29 10.77
N LEU A 63 7.58 12.11 10.38
CA LEU A 63 6.17 11.75 10.42
C LEU A 63 5.90 10.62 11.43
N TYR A 64 4.82 10.75 12.20
CA TYR A 64 4.31 9.69 13.07
C TYR A 64 3.25 8.87 12.33
N GLN A 65 3.66 7.72 11.79
CA GLN A 65 2.81 6.88 10.89
C GLN A 65 2.90 5.39 11.25
N PRO A 66 2.59 4.99 12.50
CA PRO A 66 2.84 3.63 12.97
C PRO A 66 2.11 2.55 12.16
N LEU A 67 0.86 2.82 11.77
CA LEU A 67 0.05 1.85 11.00
C LEU A 67 0.54 1.69 9.55
N VAL A 68 1.02 2.78 8.94
CA VAL A 68 1.61 2.73 7.59
C VAL A 68 2.90 1.93 7.61
N LEU A 69 3.78 2.20 8.59
CA LEU A 69 5.02 1.43 8.76
C LEU A 69 4.74 -0.06 9.03
N LEU A 70 3.72 -0.37 9.82
CA LEU A 70 3.30 -1.75 10.09
C LEU A 70 2.76 -2.44 8.84
N SER A 71 1.94 -1.76 8.04
CA SER A 71 1.48 -2.27 6.74
C SER A 71 2.68 -2.59 5.87
N PHE A 72 3.56 -1.61 5.62
CA PHE A 72 4.74 -1.77 4.79
C PHE A 72 5.67 -2.89 5.26
N ALA A 73 5.77 -3.13 6.56
CA ALA A 73 6.53 -4.25 7.11
C ALA A 73 5.87 -5.61 6.83
N LEU A 74 4.53 -5.69 6.87
CA LEU A 74 3.77 -6.87 6.45
C LEU A 74 3.94 -7.13 4.95
N GLU A 75 3.81 -6.10 4.11
CA GLU A 75 4.02 -6.25 2.67
C GLU A 75 5.45 -6.68 2.35
N TYR A 76 6.46 -6.08 3.00
CA TYR A 76 7.85 -6.50 2.81
C TYR A 76 8.08 -7.94 3.24
N ARG A 77 7.45 -8.38 4.34
CA ARG A 77 7.56 -9.76 4.84
C ARG A 77 6.93 -10.78 3.90
N LEU A 78 5.81 -10.43 3.26
CA LEU A 78 5.04 -11.35 2.40
C LEU A 78 5.51 -11.33 0.94
N PHE A 79 5.90 -10.16 0.44
CA PHE A 79 6.11 -9.90 -1.00
C PHE A 79 7.46 -9.26 -1.33
N ALA A 80 8.32 -9.01 -0.32
CA ALA A 80 9.56 -8.24 -0.50
C ALA A 80 9.30 -6.91 -1.24
N LEU A 81 10.22 -6.42 -2.07
CA LEU A 81 10.05 -5.18 -2.82
C LEU A 81 9.37 -5.40 -4.18
N GLN A 82 8.18 -5.99 -4.19
CA GLN A 82 7.35 -6.13 -5.39
C GLN A 82 6.30 -5.00 -5.47
N PRO A 83 6.49 -3.95 -6.31
CA PRO A 83 5.65 -2.74 -6.31
C PRO A 83 4.16 -3.01 -6.45
N PHE A 84 3.80 -4.04 -7.22
CA PHE A 84 2.41 -4.45 -7.44
C PHE A 84 1.60 -4.59 -6.14
N PHE A 85 2.17 -5.25 -5.13
CA PHE A 85 1.46 -5.50 -3.87
C PHE A 85 1.35 -4.24 -3.03
N TYR A 86 2.34 -3.34 -3.09
CA TYR A 86 2.26 -2.05 -2.42
C TYR A 86 1.17 -1.19 -3.05
N HIS A 87 1.13 -1.04 -4.38
CA HIS A 87 0.09 -0.28 -5.09
C HIS A 87 -1.32 -0.89 -4.97
N ALA A 88 -1.41 -2.19 -4.71
CA ALA A 88 -2.70 -2.86 -4.51
C ALA A 88 -3.27 -2.64 -3.09
N THR A 89 -2.44 -2.23 -2.12
CA THR A 89 -2.80 -2.19 -0.69
C THR A 89 -2.64 -0.82 -0.04
N ASN A 90 -1.82 0.07 -0.61
CA ASN A 90 -1.55 1.44 -0.15
C ASN A 90 -1.72 2.43 -1.31
#